data_AF-A0A0F9IL72-F1
#
_entry.id   AF-A0A0F9IL72-F1
#
_cell.length_a   1.000
_cell.length_b   1.000
_cell.length_c   1.000
_cell.angle_alpha   90.00
_cell.angle_beta   90.00
_cell.angle_gamma   90.00
#
_symmetry.space_group_name_H-M   'P 1'
#
loop_
_entity.id
_entity.type
_entity.pdbx_description
1 polymer ?
#
loop_
_entity_poly.entity_id
_entity_poly.type
_entity_poly.pdbx_seq_one_letter_code
_entity_poly.pdbx_strand_id
1 'polypeptide(L)'
;MGKRKRPRHKKVAETPKAPVAYEALAQELAVKFKNQKQNYYTLSDGVRKKLERHISYRPTPITWGIPLDEVLFSRFFTRFLPLGIMPWDSFATTESTYLPKARNVIHNGFLEMDTDYLMMLDSDILCPPIIVTALMMHDKHLVGGWYRNKSGDAGPHPVVYDFVSETDSRLNFRHRESPGKGLESVAGMGAGNWLMSRELAEALGEDPYSMDRATEDFVLCRKITELGYDIFVDWDLDCAHLELALYKHKGETCIIIGNGPSLNGVPKELLDKYITFGSNKIYTLPHQPDYYCIIDKDMMANCLPTIKAGWRPKGRCS
;
A
#
# COMPACT_ATOMS: atom_id res chain seq x y z
N MET A 1 17.23 -1.51 -44.16
CA MET A 1 16.87 -1.57 -42.73
C MET A 1 17.83 -2.51 -42.00
N GLY A 2 18.87 -1.96 -41.38
CA GLY A 2 19.87 -2.76 -40.64
C GLY A 2 19.33 -3.17 -39.27
N LYS A 3 19.25 -4.48 -39.00
CA LYS A 3 18.91 -5.01 -37.68
C LYS A 3 19.99 -4.57 -36.68
N ARG A 4 19.65 -3.64 -35.78
CA ARG A 4 20.49 -3.31 -34.61
C ARG A 4 20.65 -4.57 -33.76
N LYS A 5 21.85 -5.16 -33.77
CA LYS A 5 22.23 -6.22 -32.83
C LYS A 5 22.17 -5.63 -31.42
N ARG A 6 21.30 -6.17 -30.55
CA ARG A 6 21.30 -5.87 -29.11
C ARG A 6 22.72 -6.09 -28.55
N PRO A 7 23.23 -5.19 -27.71
CA PRO A 7 24.55 -5.38 -27.12
C PRO A 7 24.55 -6.68 -26.32
N ARG A 8 25.55 -7.55 -26.57
CA ARG A 8 25.81 -8.70 -25.72
C ARG A 8 26.04 -8.17 -24.31
N HIS A 9 25.12 -8.48 -23.38
CA HIS A 9 25.34 -8.23 -21.96
C HIS A 9 26.74 -8.75 -21.61
N LYS A 10 27.59 -7.86 -21.10
CA LYS A 10 28.83 -8.29 -20.45
C LYS A 10 28.40 -9.33 -19.42
N LYS A 11 29.05 -10.51 -19.42
CA LYS A 11 28.93 -11.47 -18.32
C LYS A 11 29.09 -10.66 -17.03
N VAL A 12 27.99 -10.45 -16.32
CA VAL A 12 28.02 -9.97 -14.95
C VAL A 12 28.91 -10.97 -14.24
N ALA A 13 29.91 -10.48 -13.51
CA ALA A 13 30.78 -11.34 -12.73
C ALA A 13 29.88 -12.27 -11.94
N GLU A 14 30.09 -13.59 -12.05
CA GLU A 14 29.27 -14.57 -11.34
C GLU A 14 29.24 -14.17 -9.87
N THR A 15 28.07 -13.75 -9.38
CA THR A 15 27.85 -13.52 -7.96
C THR A 15 28.25 -14.83 -7.27
N PRO A 16 29.11 -14.79 -6.25
CA PRO A 16 29.62 -16.01 -5.64
C PRO A 16 28.45 -16.89 -5.20
N LYS A 17 28.25 -18.02 -5.89
CA LYS A 17 27.25 -19.07 -5.59
C LYS A 17 27.55 -19.83 -4.30
N ALA A 18 28.53 -19.40 -3.51
CA ALA A 18 28.70 -19.94 -2.18
C ALA A 18 27.53 -19.41 -1.34
N PRO A 19 26.82 -20.25 -0.58
CA PRO A 19 25.97 -19.76 0.49
C PRO A 19 26.89 -18.99 1.43
N VAL A 20 26.97 -17.67 1.25
CA VAL A 20 27.59 -16.79 2.23
C VAL A 20 26.88 -17.08 3.53
N ALA A 21 27.62 -17.01 4.63
CA ALA A 21 27.25 -17.38 5.98
C ALA A 21 26.06 -16.58 6.56
N TYR A 22 24.95 -16.45 5.83
CA TYR A 22 23.73 -15.75 6.21
C TYR A 22 23.12 -16.40 7.43
N GLU A 23 23.18 -17.72 7.58
CA GLU A 23 22.72 -18.38 8.80
C GLU A 23 23.59 -18.01 10.02
N ALA A 24 24.91 -18.00 9.87
CA ALA A 24 25.81 -17.63 10.97
C ALA A 24 25.69 -16.14 11.32
N LEU A 25 25.63 -15.28 10.30
CA LEU A 25 25.36 -13.84 10.46
C LEU A 25 23.96 -13.59 11.03
N ALA A 26 22.96 -14.38 10.63
CA ALA A 26 21.62 -14.30 11.18
C ALA A 26 21.59 -14.67 12.65
N GLN A 27 22.29 -15.74 13.03
CA GLN A 27 22.41 -16.14 14.42
C GLN A 27 23.17 -15.09 15.23
N GLU A 28 24.27 -14.55 14.70
CA GLU A 28 25.02 -13.46 15.33
C GLU A 28 24.15 -12.22 15.54
N LEU A 29 23.45 -11.77 14.51
CA LEU A 29 22.60 -10.58 14.57
C LEU A 29 21.37 -10.84 15.43
N ALA A 30 20.76 -12.02 15.38
CA ALA A 30 19.66 -12.40 16.28
C ALA A 30 20.10 -12.36 17.75
N VAL A 31 21.30 -12.83 18.09
CA VAL A 31 21.87 -12.73 19.44
C VAL A 31 22.15 -11.27 19.81
N LYS A 32 22.81 -10.53 18.91
CA LYS A 32 23.19 -9.11 19.12
C LYS A 32 21.98 -8.19 19.31
N PHE A 33 20.89 -8.47 18.59
CA PHE A 33 19.69 -7.64 18.57
C PHE A 33 18.52 -8.20 19.39
N LYS A 34 18.64 -9.38 20.03
CA LYS A 34 17.58 -10.06 20.80
C LYS A 34 16.80 -9.14 21.75
N ASN A 35 17.49 -8.18 22.36
CA ASN A 35 16.92 -7.24 23.33
C ASN A 35 16.96 -5.78 22.87
N GLN A 36 17.39 -5.51 21.63
CA GLN A 36 17.38 -4.15 21.12
C GLN A 36 15.97 -3.72 20.77
N LYS A 37 15.64 -2.50 21.18
CA LYS A 37 14.38 -1.86 20.90
C LYS A 37 14.60 -0.69 19.95
N GLN A 38 13.75 -0.59 18.94
CA GLN A 38 13.62 0.61 18.12
C GLN A 38 12.55 1.51 18.71
N ASN A 39 12.89 2.79 18.84
CA ASN A 39 11.98 3.83 19.31
C ASN A 39 11.41 4.58 18.11
N TYR A 40 10.09 4.69 18.04
CA TYR A 40 9.41 5.53 17.06
C TYR A 40 8.62 6.60 17.78
N TYR A 41 8.58 7.79 17.19
CA TYR A 41 7.69 8.86 17.61
C TYR A 41 6.67 9.08 16.52
N THR A 42 5.40 9.05 16.90
CA THR A 42 4.30 9.41 16.00
C THR A 42 3.44 10.47 16.66
N LEU A 43 2.88 11.35 15.82
CA LEU A 43 1.86 12.31 16.21
C LEU A 43 0.57 11.89 15.53
N SER A 44 -0.37 11.35 16.31
CA SER A 44 -1.72 11.02 15.85
C SER A 44 -2.69 11.79 16.72
N ASP A 45 -3.64 12.50 16.08
CA ASP A 45 -4.73 13.21 16.78
C ASP A 45 -4.22 14.24 17.80
N GLY A 46 -3.09 14.87 17.49
CA GLY A 46 -2.44 15.86 18.37
C GLY A 46 -1.72 15.27 19.58
N VAL A 47 -1.68 13.94 19.72
CA VAL A 47 -1.01 13.25 20.83
C VAL A 47 0.30 12.63 20.33
N ARG A 48 1.41 13.02 20.95
CA ARG A 48 2.72 12.38 20.72
C ARG A 48 2.71 11.02 21.41
N LYS A 49 2.84 9.96 20.63
CA LYS A 49 2.99 8.58 21.13
C LYS A 49 4.41 8.11 20.87
N LYS A 50 5.07 7.60 21.93
CA LYS A 50 6.29 6.82 21.82
C LYS A 50 5.90 5.36 21.63
N LEU A 51 6.39 4.73 20.57
CA LEU A 51 6.21 3.30 20.33
C LEU A 51 7.58 2.63 20.47
N GLU A 52 7.65 1.61 21.31
CA GLU A 52 8.84 0.75 21.44
C GLU A 52 8.55 -0.58 20.77
N ARG A 53 9.49 -1.08 19.98
CA ARG A 53 9.40 -2.41 19.36
C ARG A 53 10.72 -3.14 19.42
N HIS A 54 10.65 -4.45 19.58
CA HIS A 54 11.81 -5.30 19.36
C HIS A 54 12.21 -5.24 17.90
N ILE A 55 13.51 -5.12 17.65
CA ILE A 55 14.06 -5.21 16.31
C ILE A 55 13.90 -6.67 15.86
N SER A 56 13.11 -6.90 14.81
CA SER A 56 13.12 -8.17 14.10
C SER A 56 14.26 -8.16 13.10
N TYR A 57 14.96 -9.29 12.97
CA TYR A 57 16.01 -9.49 11.98
C TYR A 57 15.54 -10.55 10.98
N ARG A 58 15.71 -10.27 9.69
CA ARG A 58 15.35 -11.17 8.60
C ARG A 58 16.55 -11.34 7.67
N PRO A 59 17.21 -12.50 7.65
CA PRO A 59 18.43 -12.69 6.86
C PRO A 59 18.19 -12.71 5.37
N THR A 60 17.05 -13.25 4.95
CA THR A 60 16.69 -13.34 3.54
C THR A 60 16.35 -11.96 3.01
N PRO A 61 17.01 -11.45 1.96
CA PRO A 61 16.60 -10.23 1.27
C PRO A 61 15.26 -10.41 0.54
N ILE A 62 14.43 -9.37 0.48
CA ILE A 62 13.30 -9.30 -0.48
C ILE A 62 13.41 -8.05 -1.33
N THR A 63 12.64 -8.03 -2.42
CA THR A 63 12.25 -6.79 -3.10
C THR A 63 10.88 -6.34 -2.61
N TRP A 64 10.79 -5.11 -2.11
CA TRP A 64 9.52 -4.43 -1.87
C TRP A 64 8.98 -3.87 -3.18
N GLY A 65 7.87 -4.41 -3.65
CA GLY A 65 7.11 -3.94 -4.81
C GLY A 65 5.95 -3.06 -4.36
N ILE A 66 6.06 -1.75 -4.54
CA ILE A 66 5.04 -0.80 -4.06
C ILE A 66 4.58 0.09 -5.22
N PRO A 67 3.37 -0.11 -5.75
CA PRO A 67 2.79 0.84 -6.69
C PRO A 67 2.45 2.12 -5.93
N LEU A 68 3.13 3.21 -6.29
CA LEU A 68 2.89 4.54 -5.74
C LEU A 68 2.19 5.40 -6.79
N ASP A 69 1.38 6.33 -6.31
CA ASP A 69 0.97 7.51 -7.08
C ASP A 69 1.76 8.73 -6.56
N GLU A 70 1.41 9.93 -7.02
CA GLU A 70 2.06 11.17 -6.58
C GLU A 70 1.82 11.48 -5.09
N VAL A 71 0.84 10.83 -4.43
CA VAL A 71 0.36 11.18 -3.10
C VAL A 71 0.39 9.97 -2.17
N LEU A 72 1.51 9.81 -1.47
CA LEU A 72 1.61 8.80 -0.42
C LEU A 72 0.97 9.29 0.88
N PHE A 73 0.01 8.52 1.40
CA PHE A 73 -0.56 8.80 2.71
C PHE A 73 0.48 8.63 3.82
N SER A 74 0.61 9.64 4.68
CA SER A 74 1.51 9.60 5.84
C SER A 74 1.23 8.40 6.77
N ARG A 75 -0.04 7.99 6.87
CA ARG A 75 -0.46 6.82 7.64
C ARG A 75 0.06 5.52 7.03
N PHE A 76 0.14 5.37 5.70
CA PHE A 76 0.83 4.24 5.08
C PHE A 76 2.31 4.26 5.45
N PHE A 77 3.02 5.37 5.20
CA PHE A 77 4.46 5.46 5.46
C PHE A 77 4.83 5.12 6.92
N THR A 78 4.09 5.70 7.88
CA THR A 78 4.32 5.41 9.32
C THR A 78 4.03 3.96 9.72
N ARG A 79 3.22 3.24 8.95
CA ARG A 79 2.89 1.82 9.14
C ARG A 79 3.74 0.88 8.29
N PHE A 80 4.40 1.40 7.27
CA PHE A 80 5.35 0.70 6.42
C PHE A 80 6.70 0.51 7.13
N LEU A 81 7.24 1.55 7.77
CA LEU A 81 8.52 1.47 8.50
C LEU A 81 8.60 0.29 9.49
N PRO A 82 7.55 -0.03 10.25
CA PRO A 82 7.59 -1.12 11.22
C PRO A 82 7.35 -2.52 10.64
N LEU A 83 7.27 -2.69 9.31
CA LEU A 83 7.12 -4.01 8.65
C LEU A 83 8.43 -4.82 8.56
N GLY A 84 9.52 -4.31 9.15
CA GLY A 84 10.80 -5.02 9.19
C GLY A 84 11.60 -4.88 7.90
N ILE A 85 11.66 -3.66 7.34
CA ILE A 85 12.56 -3.31 6.24
C ILE A 85 14.00 -3.54 6.69
N MET A 86 14.77 -4.25 5.88
CA MET A 86 16.18 -4.53 6.14
C MET A 86 17.08 -3.66 5.26
N PRO A 87 18.30 -3.30 5.72
CA PRO A 87 19.26 -2.54 4.91
C PRO A 87 19.69 -3.20 3.59
N TRP A 88 19.50 -4.52 3.46
CA TRP A 88 19.80 -5.30 2.26
C TRP A 88 18.57 -5.58 1.39
N ASP A 89 17.40 -5.05 1.75
CA ASP A 89 16.23 -5.15 0.88
C ASP A 89 16.37 -4.27 -0.35
N SER A 90 15.76 -4.72 -1.44
CA SER A 90 15.63 -3.95 -2.67
C SER A 90 14.22 -3.35 -2.79
N PHE A 91 14.07 -2.36 -3.66
CA PHE A 91 12.80 -1.65 -3.85
C PHE A 91 12.50 -1.47 -5.33
N ALA A 92 11.30 -1.87 -5.74
CA ALA A 92 10.74 -1.61 -7.06
C ALA A 92 9.44 -0.82 -6.89
N THR A 93 9.43 0.42 -7.38
CA THR A 93 8.29 1.34 -7.24
C THR A 93 7.97 2.02 -8.56
N THR A 94 6.78 2.61 -8.66
CA THR A 94 6.34 3.34 -9.86
C THR A 94 5.60 4.60 -9.47
N GLU A 95 5.46 5.55 -10.39
CA GLU A 95 4.56 6.70 -10.28
C GLU A 95 3.42 6.55 -11.31
N SER A 96 2.59 5.51 -11.17
CA SER A 96 1.55 5.20 -12.15
C SER A 96 0.25 4.78 -11.50
N THR A 97 -0.84 5.42 -11.91
CA THR A 97 -2.20 5.11 -11.48
C THR A 97 -2.84 3.96 -12.26
N TYR A 98 -2.20 3.49 -13.34
CA TYR A 98 -2.70 2.37 -14.14
C TYR A 98 -2.09 1.05 -13.65
N LEU A 99 -2.84 0.35 -12.80
CA LEU A 99 -2.38 -0.81 -12.02
C LEU A 99 -1.64 -1.88 -12.83
N PRO A 100 -2.10 -2.35 -14.01
CA PRO A 100 -1.38 -3.39 -14.74
C PRO A 100 0.03 -2.94 -15.15
N LYS A 101 0.16 -1.69 -15.62
CA LYS A 101 1.46 -1.13 -16.00
C LYS A 101 2.36 -0.92 -14.77
N ALA A 102 1.80 -0.41 -13.68
CA ALA A 102 2.54 -0.24 -12.43
C ALA A 102 3.10 -1.57 -11.93
N ARG A 103 2.25 -2.60 -11.82
CA ARG A 103 2.62 -3.93 -11.35
C ARG A 103 3.60 -4.64 -12.30
N ASN A 104 3.46 -4.46 -13.61
CA ASN A 104 4.41 -4.98 -14.60
C ASN A 104 5.80 -4.34 -14.49
N VAL A 105 5.88 -3.01 -14.31
CA VAL A 105 7.17 -2.33 -14.09
C VAL A 105 7.84 -2.86 -12.82
N ILE A 106 7.07 -3.06 -11.75
CA ILE A 106 7.58 -3.64 -10.49
C ILE A 106 8.06 -5.08 -10.70
N HIS A 107 7.26 -5.91 -11.37
CA HIS A 107 7.56 -7.30 -11.64
C HIS A 107 8.84 -7.45 -12.47
N ASN A 108 8.94 -6.73 -13.59
CA ASN A 108 10.13 -6.78 -14.44
C ASN A 108 11.35 -6.24 -13.69
N GLY A 109 11.18 -5.16 -12.91
CA GLY A 109 12.25 -4.65 -12.03
C GLY A 109 12.72 -5.69 -11.02
N PHE A 110 11.82 -6.49 -10.43
CA PHE A 110 12.18 -7.59 -9.54
C PHE A 110 12.97 -8.70 -10.25
N LEU A 111 12.63 -9.04 -11.49
CA LEU A 111 13.38 -10.03 -12.28
C LEU A 111 14.84 -9.60 -12.50
N GLU A 112 15.12 -8.30 -12.51
CA GLU A 112 16.48 -7.74 -12.64
C GLU A 112 17.27 -7.68 -11.32
N MET A 113 16.63 -7.92 -10.17
CA MET A 113 17.26 -7.85 -8.84
C MET A 113 17.83 -9.20 -8.37
N ASP A 114 18.71 -9.17 -7.37
CA ASP A 114 19.33 -10.35 -6.75
C ASP A 114 18.65 -10.69 -5.42
N THR A 115 17.34 -10.96 -5.48
CA THR A 115 16.50 -11.29 -4.30
C THR A 115 15.54 -12.43 -4.63
N ASP A 116 15.26 -13.33 -3.69
CA ASP A 116 14.45 -14.53 -3.97
C ASP A 116 12.94 -14.31 -3.89
N TYR A 117 12.51 -13.15 -3.39
CA TYR A 117 11.11 -12.87 -3.11
C TYR A 117 10.72 -11.44 -3.44
N LEU A 118 9.53 -11.29 -4.02
CA LEU A 118 8.83 -10.03 -4.24
C LEU A 118 7.69 -9.90 -3.23
N MET A 119 7.78 -8.91 -2.35
CA MET A 119 6.68 -8.49 -1.49
C MET A 119 5.89 -7.39 -2.20
N MET A 120 4.77 -7.74 -2.83
CA MET A 120 3.86 -6.75 -3.40
C MET A 120 2.99 -6.17 -2.28
N LEU A 121 2.98 -4.84 -2.17
CA LEU A 121 2.22 -4.13 -1.15
C LEU A 121 1.62 -2.85 -1.73
N ASP A 122 0.30 -2.78 -1.82
CA ASP A 122 -0.38 -1.57 -2.27
C ASP A 122 -0.24 -0.46 -1.22
N SER A 123 -0.11 0.79 -1.70
CA SER A 123 0.15 1.98 -0.88
C SER A 123 -1.02 2.40 0.02
N ASP A 124 -2.16 1.73 -0.11
CA ASP A 124 -3.36 1.91 0.70
C ASP A 124 -3.70 0.69 1.56
N ILE A 125 -2.79 -0.31 1.64
CA ILE A 125 -2.92 -1.49 2.50
C ILE A 125 -2.04 -1.33 3.74
N LEU A 126 -2.64 -1.58 4.90
CA LEU A 126 -1.98 -1.57 6.20
C LEU A 126 -1.86 -3.01 6.71
N CYS A 127 -0.63 -3.52 6.76
CA CYS A 127 -0.34 -4.89 7.18
C CYS A 127 0.08 -4.98 8.66
N PRO A 128 -0.10 -6.15 9.30
CA PRO A 128 0.53 -6.42 10.58
C PRO A 128 2.06 -6.38 10.44
N PRO A 129 2.80 -5.95 11.47
CA PRO A 129 4.27 -5.84 11.44
C PRO A 129 5.03 -7.12 11.11
N ILE A 130 4.41 -8.26 11.38
CA ILE A 130 5.01 -9.59 11.19
C ILE A 130 4.78 -10.13 9.78
N ILE A 131 4.08 -9.39 8.90
CA ILE A 131 3.54 -9.90 7.64
C ILE A 131 4.57 -10.66 6.81
N VAL A 132 5.74 -10.07 6.53
CA VAL A 132 6.76 -10.71 5.69
C VAL A 132 7.27 -12.00 6.32
N THR A 133 7.57 -11.98 7.62
CA THR A 133 8.08 -13.17 8.33
C THR A 133 7.04 -14.28 8.37
N ALA A 134 5.77 -13.93 8.65
CA ALA A 134 4.68 -14.90 8.68
C ALA A 134 4.45 -15.54 7.29
N LEU A 135 4.42 -14.73 6.23
CA LEU A 135 4.28 -15.22 4.86
C LEU A 135 5.44 -16.14 4.45
N MET A 136 6.68 -15.76 4.77
CA MET A 136 7.86 -16.60 4.49
C MET A 136 7.83 -17.95 5.20
N MET A 137 7.28 -18.02 6.42
CA MET A 137 7.21 -19.27 7.20
C MET A 137 6.31 -20.34 6.58
N HIS A 138 5.42 -19.97 5.65
CA HIS A 138 4.56 -20.93 4.97
C HIS A 138 5.26 -21.70 3.84
N ASP A 139 6.42 -21.22 3.39
CA ASP A 139 7.22 -21.84 2.32
C ASP A 139 6.39 -22.11 1.06
N LYS A 140 5.73 -21.05 0.55
CA LYS A 140 4.86 -21.09 -0.64
C LYS A 140 5.39 -20.17 -1.73
N HIS A 141 5.16 -20.57 -2.98
CA HIS A 141 5.51 -19.77 -4.14
C HIS A 141 4.70 -18.47 -4.27
N LEU A 142 3.43 -18.49 -3.83
CA LEU A 142 2.61 -17.31 -3.64
C LEU A 142 1.77 -17.47 -2.38
N VAL A 143 1.92 -16.52 -1.44
CA VAL A 143 1.08 -16.44 -0.25
C VAL A 143 0.83 -14.99 0.13
N GLY A 144 -0.42 -14.65 0.44
CA GLY A 144 -0.82 -13.31 0.86
C GLY A 144 -1.62 -13.29 2.15
N GLY A 145 -1.63 -12.14 2.81
CA GLY A 145 -2.65 -11.84 3.82
C GLY A 145 -3.93 -11.35 3.14
N TRP A 146 -5.03 -11.27 3.88
CA TRP A 146 -6.30 -10.83 3.33
C TRP A 146 -6.67 -9.43 3.83
N TYR A 147 -7.55 -8.77 3.08
CA TYR A 147 -8.14 -7.49 3.46
C TYR A 147 -9.56 -7.42 2.92
N ARG A 148 -10.35 -6.49 3.47
CA ARG A 148 -11.72 -6.24 3.04
C ARG A 148 -11.72 -5.28 1.86
N ASN A 149 -12.67 -5.45 0.93
CA ASN A 149 -12.87 -4.49 -0.15
C ASN A 149 -13.29 -3.09 0.37
N LYS A 150 -13.14 -2.06 -0.48
CA LYS A 150 -13.33 -0.63 -0.15
C LYS A 150 -14.78 -0.18 0.02
N SER A 151 -15.73 -1.08 0.27
CA SER A 151 -17.19 -0.89 0.29
C SER A 151 -17.83 -0.94 -1.11
N GLY A 152 -18.55 -2.03 -1.38
CA GLY A 152 -19.64 -2.09 -2.34
C GLY A 152 -20.97 -2.37 -1.63
N ASP A 153 -22.09 -2.30 -2.34
CA ASP A 153 -23.47 -2.43 -1.81
C ASP A 153 -23.74 -3.73 -1.02
N ALA A 154 -22.87 -4.73 -1.12
CA ALA A 154 -22.95 -6.02 -0.43
C ALA A 154 -22.19 -6.08 0.93
N GLY A 155 -21.51 -5.01 1.33
CA GLY A 155 -20.70 -4.96 2.56
C GLY A 155 -19.24 -5.41 2.35
N PRO A 156 -18.40 -5.31 3.40
CA PRO A 156 -16.95 -5.47 3.27
C PRO A 156 -16.52 -6.94 3.25
N HIS A 157 -16.60 -7.56 2.07
CA HIS A 157 -16.15 -8.92 1.80
C HIS A 157 -14.62 -9.00 1.68
N PRO A 158 -13.99 -10.15 2.03
CA PRO A 158 -12.59 -10.38 1.73
C PRO A 158 -12.31 -10.26 0.22
N VAL A 159 -11.16 -9.70 -0.12
CA VAL A 159 -10.61 -9.66 -1.50
C VAL A 159 -9.96 -11.01 -1.82
N VAL A 160 -10.77 -12.07 -1.69
CA VAL A 160 -10.43 -13.49 -1.88
C VAL A 160 -11.59 -14.16 -2.60
N TYR A 161 -11.28 -15.03 -3.57
CA TYR A 161 -12.21 -15.43 -4.62
C TYR A 161 -12.17 -16.93 -4.93
N ASP A 162 -13.33 -17.46 -5.30
CA ASP A 162 -13.47 -18.77 -5.93
C ASP A 162 -13.63 -18.58 -7.45
N PHE A 163 -12.97 -19.42 -8.25
CA PHE A 163 -13.18 -19.45 -9.70
C PHE A 163 -14.53 -20.11 -10.00
N VAL A 164 -15.32 -19.49 -10.88
CA VAL A 164 -16.64 -20.00 -11.27
C VAL A 164 -16.61 -20.59 -12.66
N SER A 165 -16.20 -19.80 -13.65
CA SER A 165 -16.19 -20.20 -15.06
C SER A 165 -15.36 -19.25 -15.91
N GLU A 166 -15.06 -19.68 -17.12
CA GLU A 166 -14.60 -18.81 -18.21
C GLU A 166 -15.68 -18.83 -19.30
N THR A 167 -16.13 -17.65 -19.76
CA THR A 167 -17.17 -17.54 -20.80
C THR A 167 -16.82 -16.38 -21.71
N ASP A 168 -16.82 -16.63 -23.03
CA ASP A 168 -16.40 -15.65 -24.05
C ASP A 168 -15.05 -14.98 -23.72
N SER A 169 -14.08 -15.80 -23.30
CA SER A 169 -12.74 -15.37 -22.86
C SER A 169 -12.72 -14.43 -21.64
N ARG A 170 -13.81 -14.32 -20.90
CA ARG A 170 -13.87 -13.58 -19.63
C ARG A 170 -13.82 -14.52 -18.45
N LEU A 171 -12.97 -14.19 -17.47
CA LEU A 171 -12.83 -14.96 -16.24
C LEU A 171 -13.87 -14.50 -15.21
N ASN A 172 -14.67 -15.43 -14.71
CA ASN A 172 -15.68 -15.18 -13.69
C ASN A 172 -15.20 -15.73 -12.35
N PHE A 173 -15.07 -14.82 -11.39
CA PHE A 173 -14.72 -15.11 -10.00
C PHE A 173 -15.87 -14.69 -9.09
N ARG A 174 -16.10 -15.47 -8.04
CA ARG A 174 -17.06 -15.16 -6.98
C ARG A 174 -16.31 -14.74 -5.73
N HIS A 175 -16.68 -13.59 -5.16
CA HIS A 175 -16.20 -13.17 -3.84
C HIS A 175 -16.59 -14.20 -2.79
N ARG A 176 -15.67 -14.46 -1.86
CA ARG A 176 -16.04 -15.14 -0.63
C ARG A 176 -16.80 -14.20 0.29
N GLU A 177 -17.84 -14.70 0.92
CA GLU A 177 -18.72 -13.87 1.76
C GLU A 177 -18.08 -13.56 3.12
N SER A 178 -17.29 -14.49 3.66
CA SER A 178 -16.68 -14.39 4.98
C SER A 178 -15.21 -14.84 4.98
N PRO A 179 -14.39 -14.32 5.92
CA PRO A 179 -13.02 -14.77 6.07
C PRO A 179 -12.93 -16.23 6.54
N GLY A 180 -11.91 -16.94 6.08
CA GLY A 180 -11.55 -18.29 6.54
C GLY A 180 -10.73 -18.28 7.84
N LYS A 181 -9.92 -19.33 8.05
CA LYS A 181 -9.00 -19.48 9.20
C LYS A 181 -7.69 -20.13 8.78
N GLY A 182 -6.57 -19.67 9.35
CA GLY A 182 -5.24 -20.20 9.04
C GLY A 182 -4.87 -20.10 7.56
N LEU A 183 -4.01 -21.01 7.11
CA LEU A 183 -3.56 -21.08 5.72
C LEU A 183 -4.56 -21.86 4.85
N GLU A 184 -4.95 -21.29 3.71
CA GLU A 184 -5.88 -21.92 2.76
C GLU A 184 -5.45 -21.70 1.30
N SER A 185 -5.60 -22.73 0.46
CA SER A 185 -5.47 -22.59 -1.00
C SER A 185 -6.75 -21.98 -1.59
N VAL A 186 -6.60 -20.99 -2.47
CA VAL A 186 -7.69 -20.21 -3.06
C VAL A 186 -7.51 -20.09 -4.57
N ALA A 187 -8.60 -19.80 -5.29
CA ALA A 187 -8.52 -19.64 -6.75
C ALA A 187 -8.05 -18.24 -7.18
N GLY A 188 -8.23 -17.24 -6.31
CA GLY A 188 -7.73 -15.89 -6.55
C GLY A 188 -7.77 -15.02 -5.31
N MET A 189 -6.93 -13.99 -5.31
CA MET A 189 -6.88 -12.94 -4.29
C MET A 189 -6.41 -11.63 -4.90
N GLY A 190 -6.65 -10.51 -4.21
CA GLY A 190 -6.13 -9.21 -4.64
C GLY A 190 -4.61 -9.10 -4.47
N ALA A 191 -3.97 -8.37 -5.37
CA ALA A 191 -2.51 -8.20 -5.38
C ALA A 191 -2.00 -7.15 -4.37
N GLY A 192 -2.84 -6.72 -3.42
CA GLY A 192 -2.50 -5.64 -2.51
C GLY A 192 -1.55 -6.02 -1.37
N ASN A 193 -1.39 -7.32 -1.09
CA ASN A 193 -0.46 -7.82 -0.08
C ASN A 193 -0.16 -9.30 -0.31
N TRP A 194 0.91 -9.61 -1.05
CA TRP A 194 1.41 -10.98 -1.17
C TRP A 194 2.93 -11.05 -1.27
N LEU A 195 3.46 -12.22 -0.95
CA LEU A 195 4.84 -12.61 -1.15
C LEU A 195 4.90 -13.63 -2.29
N MET A 196 5.66 -13.30 -3.33
CA MET A 196 5.87 -14.13 -4.52
C MET A 196 7.32 -14.57 -4.59
N SER A 197 7.56 -15.87 -4.80
CA SER A 197 8.90 -16.41 -5.04
C SER A 197 9.44 -16.00 -6.41
N ARG A 198 10.77 -15.90 -6.53
CA ARG A 198 11.48 -15.69 -7.80
C ARG A 198 11.15 -16.77 -8.83
N GLU A 199 11.11 -18.02 -8.41
CA GLU A 199 10.77 -19.15 -9.29
C GLU A 199 9.42 -18.94 -9.99
N LEU A 200 8.39 -18.55 -9.23
CA LEU A 200 7.09 -18.26 -9.81
C LEU A 200 7.12 -17.02 -10.71
N ALA A 201 7.84 -15.97 -10.30
CA ALA A 201 7.96 -14.77 -11.13
C ALA A 201 8.65 -15.05 -12.48
N GLU A 202 9.72 -15.85 -12.47
CA GLU A 202 10.43 -16.27 -13.69
C GLU A 202 9.54 -17.18 -14.56
N ALA A 203 8.73 -18.05 -13.96
CA ALA A 203 7.77 -18.88 -14.68
C ALA A 203 6.65 -18.06 -15.36
N LEU A 204 6.25 -16.94 -14.73
CA LEU A 204 5.27 -16.00 -15.29
C LEU A 204 5.81 -15.20 -16.47
N GLY A 205 7.12 -14.92 -16.47
CA GLY A 205 7.79 -14.13 -17.51
C GLY A 205 7.50 -12.63 -17.42
N GLU A 206 7.96 -11.88 -18.43
CA GLU A 206 7.78 -10.42 -18.48
C GLU A 206 6.29 -10.02 -18.63
N ASP A 207 5.92 -8.91 -17.99
CA ASP A 207 4.59 -8.28 -18.08
C ASP A 207 3.39 -9.21 -17.78
N PRO A 208 3.34 -9.92 -16.63
CA PRO A 208 2.30 -10.91 -16.39
C PRO A 208 0.92 -10.31 -16.04
N TYR A 209 0.83 -9.02 -15.69
CA TYR A 209 -0.43 -8.35 -15.37
C TYR A 209 -1.10 -7.77 -16.64
N SER A 210 -2.36 -8.10 -16.86
CA SER A 210 -3.17 -7.59 -17.99
C SER A 210 -4.65 -7.52 -17.63
N MET A 211 -5.42 -6.66 -18.31
CA MET A 211 -6.88 -6.55 -18.14
C MET A 211 -7.66 -7.00 -19.37
N ASP A 212 -7.11 -7.99 -20.09
CA ASP A 212 -7.68 -8.53 -21.32
C ASP A 212 -8.90 -9.44 -21.06
N ARG A 213 -8.84 -10.26 -20.00
CA ARG A 213 -9.90 -11.23 -19.66
C ARG A 213 -10.71 -10.88 -18.41
N ALA A 214 -10.16 -10.06 -17.51
CA ALA A 214 -10.76 -9.64 -16.24
C ALA A 214 -9.98 -8.47 -15.62
N THR A 215 -10.14 -8.22 -14.31
CA THR A 215 -9.18 -7.38 -13.56
C THR A 215 -7.78 -8.01 -13.61
N GLU A 216 -6.75 -7.19 -13.41
CA GLU A 216 -5.36 -7.60 -13.54
C GLU A 216 -4.96 -8.70 -12.56
N ASP A 217 -5.51 -8.64 -11.34
CA ASP A 217 -5.28 -9.62 -10.30
C ASP A 217 -5.85 -10.99 -10.70
N PHE A 218 -7.05 -11.01 -11.30
CA PHE A 218 -7.71 -12.26 -11.74
C PHE A 218 -6.99 -12.91 -12.90
N VAL A 219 -6.53 -12.10 -13.87
CA VAL A 219 -5.74 -12.62 -14.98
C VAL A 219 -4.42 -13.21 -14.49
N LEU A 220 -3.75 -12.54 -13.54
CA LEU A 220 -2.54 -13.07 -12.93
C LEU A 220 -2.81 -14.38 -12.17
N CYS A 221 -3.81 -14.42 -11.28
CA CYS A 221 -4.16 -15.62 -10.53
C CYS A 221 -4.45 -16.81 -11.46
N ARG A 222 -5.12 -16.54 -12.59
CA ARG A 222 -5.39 -17.56 -13.60
C ARG A 222 -4.10 -18.07 -14.26
N LYS A 223 -3.18 -17.18 -14.66
CA LYS A 223 -1.87 -17.57 -15.21
C LYS A 223 -1.07 -18.44 -14.24
N ILE A 224 -1.07 -18.09 -12.95
CA ILE A 224 -0.40 -18.85 -11.90
C ILE A 224 -0.97 -20.28 -11.80
N THR A 225 -2.31 -20.40 -11.80
CA THR A 225 -2.99 -21.71 -11.77
C THR A 225 -2.71 -22.51 -13.05
N GLU A 226 -2.70 -21.87 -14.22
CA GLU A 226 -2.39 -22.50 -15.51
C GLU A 226 -0.95 -23.02 -15.59
N LEU A 227 -0.02 -22.43 -14.83
CA LEU A 227 1.35 -22.90 -14.65
C LEU A 227 1.47 -24.04 -13.61
N GLY A 228 0.38 -24.41 -12.95
CA GLY A 228 0.35 -25.51 -11.96
C GLY A 228 0.77 -25.10 -10.55
N TYR A 229 0.80 -23.80 -10.25
CA TYR A 229 1.08 -23.30 -8.90
C TYR A 229 -0.20 -23.01 -8.13
N ASP A 230 -0.18 -23.31 -6.83
CA ASP A 230 -1.24 -22.96 -5.89
C ASP A 230 -1.09 -21.51 -5.40
N ILE A 231 -2.23 -20.88 -5.08
CA ILE A 231 -2.29 -19.55 -4.48
C ILE A 231 -2.79 -19.70 -3.05
N PHE A 232 -2.03 -19.21 -2.08
CA PHE A 232 -2.40 -19.33 -0.67
C PHE A 232 -2.78 -18.00 -0.04
N VAL A 233 -3.80 -18.03 0.82
CA VAL A 233 -4.13 -16.94 1.73
C VAL A 233 -3.87 -17.38 3.17
N ASP A 234 -3.27 -16.53 3.97
CA ASP A 234 -3.23 -16.66 5.43
C ASP A 234 -4.31 -15.76 6.03
N TRP A 235 -5.38 -16.40 6.50
CA TRP A 235 -6.52 -15.73 7.12
C TRP A 235 -6.21 -15.13 8.49
N ASP A 236 -5.11 -15.52 9.12
CA ASP A 236 -4.69 -14.95 10.40
C ASP A 236 -3.94 -13.62 10.21
N LEU A 237 -3.59 -13.27 8.96
CA LEU A 237 -2.96 -12.02 8.57
C LEU A 237 -3.99 -11.01 8.02
N ASP A 238 -4.82 -10.47 8.92
CA ASP A 238 -5.82 -9.44 8.64
C ASP A 238 -5.16 -8.07 8.36
N CYS A 239 -5.27 -7.61 7.13
CA CYS A 239 -4.79 -6.32 6.65
C CYS A 239 -5.97 -5.36 6.44
N ALA A 240 -5.71 -4.05 6.52
CA ALA A 240 -6.75 -3.04 6.41
C ALA A 240 -6.51 -2.09 5.23
N HIS A 241 -7.57 -1.76 4.48
CA HIS A 241 -7.53 -0.61 3.58
C HIS A 241 -7.53 0.70 4.37
N LEU A 242 -6.64 1.61 3.98
CA LEU A 242 -6.53 2.94 4.54
C LEU A 242 -7.80 3.77 4.33
N GLU A 243 -8.49 3.52 3.23
CA GLU A 243 -9.70 4.21 2.77
C GLU A 243 -10.94 4.03 3.66
N LEU A 244 -11.02 2.93 4.43
CA LEU A 244 -12.12 2.70 5.38
C LEU A 244 -12.15 3.71 6.55
N ALA A 245 -11.18 4.64 6.61
CA ALA A 245 -11.16 5.76 7.55
C ALA A 245 -11.49 7.14 6.93
N LEU A 246 -11.73 7.27 5.61
CA LEU A 246 -11.70 8.58 4.92
C LEU A 246 -12.97 9.00 4.13
N TYR A 247 -14.00 8.17 3.98
CA TYR A 247 -15.13 8.47 3.06
C TYR A 247 -16.48 8.79 3.72
N LYS A 248 -16.52 9.77 4.62
CA LYS A 248 -17.81 10.21 5.18
C LYS A 248 -18.77 10.82 4.13
N HIS A 249 -18.24 11.45 3.07
CA HIS A 249 -19.02 12.26 2.12
C HIS A 249 -18.88 11.82 0.65
N LYS A 250 -18.57 10.53 0.40
CA LYS A 250 -18.36 10.03 -0.96
C LYS A 250 -19.66 10.08 -1.77
N GLY A 251 -19.63 10.75 -2.92
CA GLY A 251 -20.80 10.93 -3.79
C GLY A 251 -21.64 12.17 -3.47
N GLU A 252 -21.33 12.91 -2.40
CA GLU A 252 -21.97 14.17 -2.08
C GLU A 252 -21.33 15.34 -2.85
N THR A 253 -22.14 16.34 -3.21
CA THR A 253 -21.61 17.60 -3.74
C THR A 253 -20.92 18.38 -2.62
N CYS A 254 -19.69 18.84 -2.88
CA CYS A 254 -18.95 19.68 -1.95
C CYS A 254 -18.49 20.99 -2.62
N ILE A 255 -18.15 21.99 -1.80
CA ILE A 255 -17.57 23.27 -2.22
C ILE A 255 -16.17 23.39 -1.61
N ILE A 256 -15.17 23.65 -2.46
CA ILE A 256 -13.83 24.00 -2.01
C ILE A 256 -13.72 25.52 -1.93
N ILE A 257 -13.39 26.06 -0.75
CA ILE A 257 -13.33 27.50 -0.50
C ILE A 257 -11.92 27.93 -0.09
N GLY A 258 -11.39 28.99 -0.69
CA GLY A 258 -10.14 29.64 -0.29
C GLY A 258 -10.40 30.96 0.44
N ASN A 259 -9.35 31.59 0.99
CA ASN A 259 -9.46 32.90 1.67
C ASN A 259 -9.44 34.13 0.74
N GLY A 260 -9.81 33.98 -0.54
CA GLY A 260 -9.79 35.09 -1.49
C GLY A 260 -10.88 36.14 -1.18
N PRO A 261 -10.68 37.44 -1.53
CA PRO A 261 -11.69 38.48 -1.35
C PRO A 261 -13.03 38.19 -2.04
N SER A 262 -13.02 37.37 -3.10
CA SER A 262 -14.22 36.92 -3.82
C SER A 262 -15.20 36.14 -2.94
N LEU A 263 -14.74 35.53 -1.85
CA LEU A 263 -15.63 34.79 -0.94
C LEU A 263 -16.67 35.71 -0.26
N ASN A 264 -16.38 37.00 -0.10
CA ASN A 264 -17.31 37.97 0.49
C ASN A 264 -18.60 38.14 -0.32
N GLY A 265 -18.58 37.81 -1.62
CA GLY A 265 -19.75 37.87 -2.48
C GLY A 265 -20.55 36.57 -2.57
N VAL A 266 -20.09 35.49 -1.92
CA VAL A 266 -20.76 34.19 -1.97
C VAL A 266 -21.87 34.15 -0.92
N PRO A 267 -23.13 33.85 -1.29
CA PRO A 267 -24.23 33.73 -0.35
C PRO A 267 -23.93 32.66 0.72
N LYS A 268 -24.15 32.99 1.99
CA LYS A 268 -23.87 32.07 3.09
C LYS A 268 -24.74 30.81 2.99
N GLU A 269 -25.96 30.97 2.53
CA GLU A 269 -26.94 29.89 2.33
C GLU A 269 -26.44 28.84 1.34
N LEU A 270 -25.60 29.23 0.37
CA LEU A 270 -24.99 28.30 -0.57
C LEU A 270 -23.89 27.48 0.10
N LEU A 271 -23.09 28.10 0.96
CA LEU A 271 -22.01 27.43 1.69
C LEU A 271 -22.57 26.49 2.75
N ASP A 272 -23.61 26.90 3.46
CA ASP A 272 -24.27 26.08 4.49
C ASP A 272 -25.05 24.88 3.89
N LYS A 273 -25.30 24.87 2.57
CA LYS A 273 -26.04 23.80 1.87
C LYS A 273 -25.19 22.57 1.54
N TYR A 274 -23.88 22.73 1.37
CA TYR A 274 -22.98 21.67 0.90
C TYR A 274 -21.84 21.45 1.87
N ILE A 275 -21.21 20.27 1.80
CA ILE A 275 -19.97 20.03 2.53
C ILE A 275 -18.89 20.98 2.03
N THR A 276 -18.21 21.65 2.94
CA THR A 276 -17.21 22.67 2.61
C THR A 276 -15.80 22.23 3.00
N PHE A 277 -14.87 22.35 2.06
CA PHE A 277 -13.45 22.12 2.25
C PHE A 277 -12.71 23.44 2.16
N GLY A 278 -12.27 23.97 3.29
CA GLY A 278 -11.60 25.25 3.35
C GLY A 278 -10.08 25.13 3.24
N SER A 279 -9.51 25.87 2.29
CA SER A 279 -8.08 25.94 1.99
C SER A 279 -7.51 27.33 2.29
N ASN A 280 -6.18 27.46 2.31
CA ASN A 280 -5.44 28.71 2.39
C ASN A 280 -5.95 29.67 3.48
N LYS A 281 -5.68 29.40 4.77
CA LYS A 281 -6.06 30.29 5.90
C LYS A 281 -7.54 30.70 6.00
N ILE A 282 -8.47 29.94 5.44
CA ILE A 282 -9.93 30.20 5.53
C ILE A 282 -10.45 30.50 6.94
N TYR A 283 -9.79 30.00 7.99
CA TYR A 283 -10.11 30.26 9.39
C TYR A 283 -10.01 31.74 9.79
N THR A 284 -9.45 32.62 8.93
CA THR A 284 -9.45 34.07 9.14
C THR A 284 -10.73 34.75 8.68
N LEU A 285 -11.64 34.03 8.01
CA LEU A 285 -12.90 34.56 7.49
C LEU A 285 -14.10 34.10 8.34
N PRO A 286 -15.27 34.78 8.24
CA PRO A 286 -16.43 34.50 9.09
C PRO A 286 -17.05 33.12 8.90
N HIS A 287 -16.82 32.46 7.77
CA HIS A 287 -17.38 31.14 7.49
C HIS A 287 -16.42 30.04 7.97
N GLN A 288 -16.97 29.05 8.68
CA GLN A 288 -16.23 27.91 9.19
C GLN A 288 -16.53 26.68 8.30
N PRO A 289 -15.52 26.16 7.56
CA PRO A 289 -15.74 24.98 6.73
C PRO A 289 -15.92 23.71 7.58
N ASP A 290 -16.54 22.68 7.00
CA ASP A 290 -16.64 21.34 7.59
C ASP A 290 -15.26 20.68 7.72
N TYR A 291 -14.39 20.91 6.72
CA TYR A 291 -13.04 20.36 6.65
C TYR A 291 -12.02 21.43 6.32
N TYR A 292 -10.85 21.37 6.96
CA TYR A 292 -9.71 22.23 6.61
C TYR A 292 -8.70 21.45 5.77
N CYS A 293 -8.49 21.89 4.53
CA CYS A 293 -7.45 21.39 3.65
C CYS A 293 -6.16 22.18 3.88
N ILE A 294 -5.19 21.53 4.52
CA ILE A 294 -3.90 22.13 4.85
C ILE A 294 -2.78 21.28 4.26
N ILE A 295 -1.95 21.92 3.44
CA ILE A 295 -0.85 21.28 2.71
C ILE A 295 0.40 21.17 3.59
N ASP A 296 0.51 21.98 4.66
CA ASP A 296 1.73 22.13 5.46
C ASP A 296 1.50 21.97 6.98
N LYS A 297 2.28 21.08 7.61
CA LYS A 297 2.21 20.73 9.03
C LYS A 297 2.60 21.88 9.97
N ASP A 298 3.54 22.73 9.57
CA ASP A 298 4.05 23.84 10.37
C ASP A 298 3.04 25.00 10.29
N MET A 299 2.39 25.17 9.14
CA MET A 299 1.22 26.02 9.00
C MET A 299 0.10 25.55 9.94
N MET A 300 -0.23 24.24 9.95
CA MET A 300 -1.27 23.69 10.84
C MET A 300 -0.95 23.98 12.32
N ALA A 301 0.28 23.74 12.78
CA ALA A 301 0.69 24.00 14.17
C ALA A 301 0.44 25.47 14.59
N ASN A 302 0.71 26.41 13.70
CA ASN A 302 0.47 27.84 13.93
C ASN A 302 -1.01 28.24 13.86
N CYS A 303 -1.83 27.52 13.08
CA CYS A 303 -3.25 27.83 12.89
C CYS A 303 -4.16 27.20 13.95
N LEU A 304 -3.75 26.05 14.51
CA LEU A 304 -4.51 25.23 15.46
C LEU A 304 -5.07 26.01 16.67
N PRO A 305 -4.29 26.87 17.35
CA PRO A 305 -4.81 27.64 18.48
C PRO A 305 -5.96 28.57 18.07
N THR A 306 -5.85 29.23 16.92
CA THR A 306 -6.87 30.15 16.39
C THR A 306 -8.14 29.42 15.98
N ILE A 307 -8.00 28.26 15.32
CA ILE A 307 -9.13 27.41 14.92
C ILE A 307 -9.86 26.90 16.17
N LYS A 308 -9.13 26.40 17.17
CA LYS A 308 -9.72 25.86 18.42
C LYS A 308 -10.38 26.93 19.29
N ALA A 309 -9.85 28.16 19.28
CA ALA A 309 -10.40 29.24 20.09
C ALA A 309 -11.75 29.76 19.60
N GLY A 310 -12.14 29.42 18.36
CA GLY A 310 -13.17 30.13 17.62
C GLY A 310 -12.69 31.55 17.30
N TRP A 311 -12.84 32.00 16.05
CA TRP A 311 -12.41 33.35 15.71
C TRP A 311 -13.18 34.39 16.55
N ARG A 312 -12.43 35.24 17.27
CA ARG A 312 -12.93 36.46 17.89
C ARG A 312 -12.24 37.63 17.18
N PRO A 313 -12.98 38.60 16.62
CA PRO A 313 -12.36 39.74 15.97
C PRO A 313 -11.45 40.44 16.98
N LYS A 314 -10.16 40.57 16.66
CA LYS A 314 -9.35 41.59 17.32
C LYS A 314 -9.97 42.92 16.93
N GLY A 315 -10.44 43.67 17.93
CA GLY A 315 -10.99 45.01 17.72
C GLY A 315 -10.06 45.80 16.80
N ARG A 316 -10.64 46.48 15.83
CA ARG A 316 -9.89 47.38 14.94
C ARG A 316 -9.10 48.34 15.83
N CYS A 317 -7.78 48.37 15.71
CA CYS A 317 -7.05 49.54 16.15
C CYS A 317 -7.61 50.71 15.33
N SER A 318 -8.18 51.68 16.04
CA SER A 318 -8.50 53.02 15.55
C SER A 318 -7.26 53.72 15.00
#